data_AF-A0A0F9LX31-F1
#
_entry.id   AF-A0A0F9LX31-F1
#
_cell.length_a   1.000
_cell.length_b   1.000
_cell.length_c   1.000
_cell.angle_alpha   90.00
_cell.angle_beta   90.00
_cell.angle_gamma   90.00
#
_symmetry.space_group_name_H-M   'P 1'
#
loop_
_entity.id
_entity.type
_entity.pdbx_description
1 polymer ?
#
loop_
_entity_poly.entity_id
_entity_poly.type
_entity_poly.pdbx_seq_one_letter_code
_entity_poly.pdbx_strand_id
1 'polypeptide(L)'
;MDDDYSEDEGEFNAEISHQEEFITHDLKTPLEQSINIVQQKPTLQEKSTIQSNQNSPKQITTLQEKLVPSERTSVFERVIHTLRGLGFHIIEKVRFLKGLSMNSDLIALKIIHANEFLDLILILPIKLNMLNGELKVSNKQVRYIPLNDKFKENGSSFRLLLNSTINDLGEVYNAMRGDLVNEGKLLSYLKRHLRVDISIESSMTKKKLFFRAGPLQYKIFIEPLLICNNEVRFMEKAIPFSYLKDVNLHIINEKRIPNFLTYLENKYSLLEEHGEQKGTLLLYEESFNQFLQNGKKLSLPFIGFGFILLLLVIFQALAMLELVVNIGYAMVGIYSTSLVYLYIKFFKTKLEVQTEFNTPIHQRQLNIDDSALILIGDELNHELMSQFVYECLGKDSNSSFIHKIEETQAQKKLDNNLLSTKIKNDTLFEEREERKTEEEWENDNIT
;
A
#
# COMPACT_ATOMS: atom_id res chain seq x y z
N MET A 1 -5.58 -61.22 -36.28
CA MET A 1 -6.30 -59.94 -36.09
C MET A 1 -5.65 -59.31 -34.87
N ASP A 2 -4.38 -58.95 -34.86
CA ASP A 2 -3.52 -58.25 -35.84
C ASP A 2 -4.11 -56.92 -36.31
N ASP A 3 -3.34 -55.87 -36.03
CA ASP A 3 -3.45 -54.42 -36.26
C ASP A 3 -3.25 -53.75 -34.87
N ASP A 4 -2.04 -53.62 -34.30
CA ASP A 4 -0.75 -53.09 -34.79
C ASP A 4 -0.86 -51.68 -35.39
N TYR A 5 -0.69 -50.66 -34.54
CA TYR A 5 -0.22 -49.33 -34.91
C TYR A 5 0.56 -48.72 -33.73
N SER A 6 1.86 -48.97 -33.77
CA SER A 6 2.92 -48.12 -33.19
C SER A 6 3.36 -47.09 -34.21
N GLU A 7 3.43 -45.82 -33.82
CA GLU A 7 4.19 -44.68 -34.38
C GLU A 7 3.91 -43.54 -33.38
N ASP A 8 4.76 -43.22 -32.40
CA ASP A 8 6.13 -42.72 -32.41
C ASP A 8 6.35 -41.36 -33.13
N GLU A 9 7.15 -40.55 -32.44
CA GLU A 9 7.75 -39.27 -32.81
C GLU A 9 6.95 -37.95 -32.67
N GLY A 10 7.53 -37.04 -31.87
CA GLY A 10 7.33 -35.61 -32.08
C GLY A 10 7.43 -34.66 -30.88
N GLU A 11 8.39 -34.83 -29.96
CA GLU A 11 8.80 -33.74 -29.07
C GLU A 11 9.27 -32.53 -29.91
N PHE A 12 8.47 -31.47 -29.99
CA PHE A 12 8.88 -30.19 -30.58
C PHE A 12 9.25 -29.20 -29.47
N ASN A 13 10.47 -29.37 -28.95
CA ASN A 13 11.18 -28.32 -28.23
C ASN A 13 11.72 -27.32 -29.29
N ALA A 14 10.99 -26.23 -29.52
CA ALA A 14 11.52 -25.10 -30.28
C ALA A 14 12.25 -24.14 -29.33
N GLU A 15 13.50 -24.48 -29.04
CA GLU A 15 14.50 -23.61 -28.44
C GLU A 15 14.93 -22.58 -29.51
N ILE A 16 14.27 -21.42 -29.57
CA ILE A 16 14.71 -20.32 -30.44
C ILE A 16 15.80 -19.55 -29.72
N SER A 17 17.04 -19.93 -30.00
CA SER A 17 18.23 -19.12 -29.75
C SER A 17 18.28 -17.97 -30.78
N HIS A 18 18.25 -16.73 -30.31
CA HIS A 18 18.82 -15.61 -31.07
C HIS A 18 19.81 -14.85 -30.21
N GLN A 19 21.05 -14.87 -30.67
CA GLN A 19 22.19 -14.12 -30.18
C GLN A 19 21.97 -12.63 -30.49
N GLU A 20 22.09 -11.78 -29.47
CA GLU A 20 22.43 -10.37 -29.65
C GLU A 20 23.64 -10.06 -28.76
N GLU A 21 24.63 -9.41 -29.38
CA GLU A 21 25.95 -9.11 -28.83
C GLU A 21 25.89 -8.22 -27.59
N PHE A 22 26.62 -8.67 -26.56
CA PHE A 22 26.96 -7.91 -25.36
C PHE A 22 28.04 -6.86 -25.67
N ILE A 23 27.82 -5.62 -25.24
CA ILE A 23 28.93 -4.71 -24.88
C ILE A 23 28.96 -4.63 -23.35
N THR A 24 29.83 -5.44 -22.75
CA THR A 24 30.29 -5.30 -21.37
C THR A 24 31.51 -4.38 -21.33
N HIS A 25 31.43 -3.27 -20.61
CA HIS A 25 32.62 -2.64 -20.04
C HIS A 25 32.63 -2.89 -18.54
N ASP A 26 33.62 -3.68 -18.15
CA ASP A 26 33.89 -4.11 -16.79
C ASP A 26 35.18 -3.44 -16.29
N LEU A 27 35.36 -3.48 -14.97
CA LEU A 27 36.62 -3.38 -14.20
C LEU A 27 36.94 -2.09 -13.41
N LYS A 28 36.77 -2.25 -12.08
CA LYS A 28 37.80 -2.22 -11.01
C LYS A 28 37.68 -1.13 -9.94
N THR A 29 37.17 -1.53 -8.78
CA THR A 29 37.78 -1.27 -7.46
C THR A 29 38.69 -2.46 -7.10
N PRO A 30 39.77 -2.34 -6.29
CA PRO A 30 39.70 -1.85 -4.90
C PRO A 30 40.93 -1.06 -4.39
N LEU A 31 40.75 -0.34 -3.27
CA LEU A 31 41.88 -0.08 -2.37
C LEU A 31 41.40 0.05 -0.92
N GLU A 32 41.91 -0.87 -0.10
CA GLU A 32 41.96 -0.85 1.36
C GLU A 32 42.82 0.32 1.84
N GLN A 33 42.42 0.98 2.92
CA GLN A 33 43.38 1.62 3.84
C GLN A 33 42.86 1.50 5.27
N SER A 34 43.53 0.59 5.99
CA SER A 34 43.57 0.46 7.44
C SER A 34 44.16 1.71 8.10
N ILE A 35 43.57 2.18 9.21
CA ILE A 35 44.30 2.89 10.26
C ILE A 35 43.93 2.27 11.62
N ASN A 36 44.99 1.93 12.34
CA ASN A 36 45.11 1.26 13.64
C ASN A 36 45.06 2.31 14.79
N ILE A 37 45.18 1.83 16.05
CA ILE A 37 45.43 2.58 17.32
C ILE A 37 44.15 2.81 18.17
N VAL A 38 43.99 2.40 19.44
CA VAL A 38 44.85 1.74 20.43
C VAL A 38 43.97 1.07 21.50
N GLN A 39 44.42 -0.09 22.00
CA GLN A 39 43.92 -0.75 23.20
C GLN A 39 44.38 -0.01 24.47
N GLN A 40 43.48 0.27 25.41
CA GLN A 40 43.83 0.30 26.84
C GLN A 40 42.75 -0.39 27.68
N LYS A 41 43.16 -1.51 28.27
CA LYS A 41 42.54 -2.17 29.42
C LYS A 41 43.08 -1.48 30.69
N PRO A 42 42.29 -1.35 31.75
CA PRO A 42 42.76 -1.94 33.01
C PRO A 42 41.69 -2.71 33.79
N THR A 43 42.23 -3.50 34.70
CA THR A 43 41.63 -4.60 35.47
C THR A 43 41.12 -4.12 36.83
N LEU A 44 39.94 -4.59 37.21
CA LEU A 44 39.42 -5.00 38.54
C LEU A 44 40.25 -4.69 39.83
N GLN A 45 39.63 -3.93 40.76
CA GLN A 45 39.20 -4.34 42.13
C GLN A 45 39.11 -3.12 43.06
N GLU A 46 37.95 -2.88 43.69
CA GLU A 46 37.82 -2.88 45.17
C GLU A 46 36.38 -2.62 45.64
N LYS A 47 35.98 -3.38 46.66
CA LYS A 47 34.77 -3.19 47.45
C LYS A 47 34.82 -1.84 48.16
N SER A 48 33.74 -1.07 48.08
CA SER A 48 33.29 -0.30 49.23
C SER A 48 31.76 -0.31 49.29
N THR A 49 31.28 -0.93 50.37
CA THR A 49 29.91 -0.83 50.85
C THR A 49 29.68 0.60 51.31
N ILE A 50 28.79 1.33 50.63
CA ILE A 50 28.06 2.45 51.24
C ILE A 50 26.58 2.26 50.88
N GLN A 51 25.81 1.83 51.88
CA GLN A 51 24.39 2.08 51.93
C GLN A 51 24.18 3.60 51.98
N SER A 52 23.42 4.14 51.04
CA SER A 52 22.73 5.41 51.24
C SER A 52 21.38 5.33 50.55
N ASN A 53 20.35 5.27 51.39
CA ASN A 53 18.96 5.52 51.05
C ASN A 53 18.84 6.81 50.23
N GLN A 54 18.49 6.68 48.96
CA GLN A 54 17.70 7.69 48.26
C GLN A 54 16.66 6.99 47.39
N ASN A 55 15.49 6.75 47.99
CA ASN A 55 14.24 6.59 47.25
C ASN A 55 14.06 7.83 46.37
N SER A 56 14.39 7.69 45.09
CA SER A 56 14.16 8.73 44.10
C SER A 56 12.69 8.70 43.65
N PRO A 57 11.93 9.81 43.71
CA PRO A 57 10.56 9.87 43.19
C PRO A 57 10.46 9.76 41.66
N LYS A 58 11.60 9.65 40.95
CA LYS A 58 11.70 9.75 39.48
C LYS A 58 11.35 8.45 38.72
N GLN A 59 11.48 7.28 39.36
CA GLN A 59 11.17 6.00 38.70
C GLN A 59 9.67 5.66 38.70
N ILE A 60 8.91 6.10 39.71
CA ILE A 60 7.46 5.86 39.79
C ILE A 60 6.69 6.77 38.79
N THR A 61 7.26 7.94 38.45
CA THR A 61 6.62 8.97 37.62
C THR A 61 6.73 8.72 36.11
N THR A 62 7.80 8.08 35.61
CA THR A 62 7.93 7.71 34.17
C THR A 62 7.07 6.51 33.77
N LEU A 63 6.55 5.77 34.75
CA LEU A 63 5.68 4.60 34.58
C LEU A 63 4.25 4.96 34.16
N GLN A 64 3.81 6.21 34.33
CA GLN A 64 2.47 6.66 33.92
C GLN A 64 2.39 6.99 32.42
N GLU A 65 3.46 7.53 31.85
CA GLU A 65 3.51 7.96 30.44
C GLU A 65 3.80 6.80 29.47
N LYS A 66 4.30 5.67 29.97
CA LYS A 66 4.58 4.45 29.17
C LYS A 66 3.66 3.31 29.58
N LEU A 67 3.24 2.50 28.62
CA LEU A 67 2.50 1.26 28.88
C LEU A 67 3.31 0.32 29.76
N VAL A 68 2.64 -0.19 30.80
CA VAL A 68 3.18 -1.24 31.66
C VAL A 68 3.19 -2.57 30.88
N PRO A 69 4.16 -3.49 31.10
CA PRO A 69 4.22 -4.74 30.35
C PRO A 69 2.93 -5.59 30.37
N SER A 70 2.20 -5.61 31.49
CA SER A 70 0.92 -6.31 31.61
C SER A 70 -0.18 -5.68 30.74
N GLU A 71 -0.28 -4.34 30.76
CA GLU A 71 -1.22 -3.60 29.91
C GLU A 71 -0.92 -3.80 28.44
N ARG A 72 0.36 -3.73 28.04
CA ARG A 72 0.79 -4.00 26.67
C ARG A 72 0.36 -5.38 26.21
N THR A 73 0.54 -6.39 27.06
CA THR A 73 0.15 -7.77 26.75
C THR A 73 -1.36 -7.87 26.55
N SER A 74 -2.14 -7.25 27.43
CA SER A 74 -3.60 -7.22 27.32
C SER A 74 -4.10 -6.49 26.06
N VAL A 75 -3.52 -5.33 25.72
CA VAL A 75 -3.82 -4.62 24.47
C VAL A 75 -3.49 -5.51 23.26
N PHE A 76 -2.32 -6.13 23.28
CA PHE A 76 -1.86 -7.00 22.19
C PHE A 76 -2.79 -8.19 21.96
N GLU A 77 -3.25 -8.84 23.03
CA GLU A 77 -4.21 -9.94 22.96
C GLU A 77 -5.56 -9.49 22.38
N ARG A 78 -6.07 -8.32 22.80
CA ARG A 78 -7.31 -7.74 22.23
C ARG A 78 -7.18 -7.41 20.75
N VAL A 79 -6.03 -6.87 20.34
CA VAL A 79 -5.72 -6.60 18.93
C VAL A 79 -5.72 -7.90 18.12
N ILE A 80 -5.03 -8.95 18.59
CA ILE A 80 -5.00 -10.27 17.94
C ILE A 80 -6.40 -10.86 17.85
N HIS A 81 -7.17 -10.82 18.93
CA HIS A 81 -8.53 -11.33 18.97
C HIS A 81 -9.42 -10.61 17.95
N THR A 82 -9.33 -9.28 17.88
CA THR A 82 -10.08 -8.46 16.92
C THR A 82 -9.72 -8.80 15.47
N LEU A 83 -8.42 -8.89 15.16
CA LEU A 83 -7.93 -9.25 13.83
C LEU A 83 -8.43 -10.63 13.40
N ARG A 84 -8.31 -11.63 14.27
CA ARG A 84 -8.80 -12.98 14.00
C ARG A 84 -10.32 -13.01 13.81
N GLY A 85 -11.06 -12.26 14.62
CA GLY A 85 -12.52 -12.12 14.49
C GLY A 85 -12.96 -11.51 13.16
N LEU A 86 -12.10 -10.71 12.52
CA LEU A 86 -12.32 -10.11 11.19
C LEU A 86 -11.75 -10.96 10.05
N GLY A 87 -11.27 -12.17 10.34
CA GLY A 87 -10.74 -13.10 9.34
C GLY A 87 -9.28 -12.87 8.94
N PHE A 88 -8.52 -12.06 9.68
CA PHE A 88 -7.09 -11.92 9.45
C PHE A 88 -6.33 -13.13 9.99
N HIS A 89 -5.45 -13.69 9.16
CA HIS A 89 -4.45 -14.64 9.58
C HIS A 89 -3.27 -13.91 10.22
N ILE A 90 -2.84 -14.40 11.38
CA ILE A 90 -1.70 -13.84 12.11
C ILE A 90 -0.44 -14.59 11.71
N ILE A 91 0.54 -13.87 11.16
CA ILE A 91 1.87 -14.40 10.94
C ILE A 91 2.61 -14.39 12.28
N GLU A 92 2.57 -15.52 12.97
CA GLU A 92 3.40 -15.75 14.15
C GLU A 92 4.89 -15.56 13.80
N LYS A 93 5.74 -15.23 14.78
CA LYS A 93 7.17 -14.95 14.54
C LYS A 93 7.91 -16.17 13.97
N VAL A 94 7.78 -16.39 12.67
CA VAL A 94 8.45 -17.46 11.94
C VAL A 94 9.91 -17.06 11.81
N ARG A 95 10.83 -17.90 12.29
CA ARG A 95 12.28 -17.65 12.20
C ARG A 95 12.73 -17.28 10.79
N PHE A 96 12.07 -17.86 9.78
CA PHE A 96 12.32 -17.58 8.36
C PHE A 96 12.02 -16.13 7.94
N LEU A 97 11.00 -15.49 8.53
CA LEU A 97 10.61 -14.10 8.27
C LEU A 97 11.21 -13.10 9.26
N LYS A 98 12.10 -13.54 10.16
CA LYS A 98 12.63 -12.70 11.26
C LYS A 98 13.18 -11.36 10.77
N GLY A 99 13.89 -11.33 9.63
CA GLY A 99 14.43 -10.09 9.05
C GLY A 99 13.37 -9.09 8.59
N LEU A 100 12.16 -9.55 8.25
CA LEU A 100 11.03 -8.72 7.81
C LEU A 100 10.11 -8.29 8.96
N SER A 101 10.27 -8.93 10.13
CA SER A 101 9.39 -8.73 11.29
C SER A 101 10.13 -8.27 12.55
N MET A 102 11.42 -7.92 12.47
CA MET A 102 12.20 -7.56 13.66
C MET A 102 11.65 -6.31 14.36
N ASN A 103 11.13 -5.38 13.55
CA ASN A 103 10.76 -4.04 13.97
C ASN A 103 9.23 -3.85 14.10
N SER A 104 8.44 -4.89 13.84
CA SER A 104 6.99 -4.93 14.09
C SER A 104 6.67 -5.86 15.27
N ASP A 105 5.58 -5.57 15.96
CA ASP A 105 5.10 -6.45 17.05
C ASP A 105 4.32 -7.64 16.49
N LEU A 106 3.56 -7.39 15.42
CA LEU A 106 2.64 -8.33 14.79
C LEU A 106 2.62 -8.10 13.27
N ILE A 107 2.38 -9.16 12.51
CA ILE A 107 2.04 -9.04 11.09
C ILE A 107 0.74 -9.82 10.88
N ALA A 108 -0.26 -9.17 10.30
CA ALA A 108 -1.52 -9.78 9.94
C ALA A 108 -1.70 -9.80 8.42
N LEU A 109 -2.46 -10.76 7.93
CA LEU A 109 -2.69 -11.01 6.51
C LEU A 109 -4.17 -11.30 6.29
N LYS A 110 -4.78 -10.72 5.25
CA LYS A 110 -6.12 -11.11 4.79
C LYS A 110 -6.17 -11.11 3.27
N ILE A 111 -6.92 -12.05 2.71
CA ILE A 111 -7.29 -12.04 1.29
C ILE A 111 -8.69 -11.44 1.18
N ILE A 112 -8.86 -10.55 0.22
CA ILE A 112 -10.13 -9.93 -0.12
C ILE A 112 -10.41 -10.30 -1.57
N HIS A 113 -11.51 -11.01 -1.81
CA HIS A 113 -11.95 -11.32 -3.16
C HIS A 113 -12.58 -10.08 -3.76
N ALA A 114 -11.99 -9.53 -4.83
CA ALA A 114 -12.54 -8.35 -5.50
C ALA A 114 -13.46 -8.75 -6.66
N ASN A 115 -13.00 -9.65 -7.53
CA ASN A 115 -13.81 -10.20 -8.62
C ASN A 115 -13.23 -11.53 -9.14
N GLU A 116 -13.87 -12.12 -10.16
CA GLU A 116 -13.48 -13.41 -10.76
C GLU A 116 -12.03 -13.49 -11.25
N PHE A 117 -11.40 -12.34 -11.54
CA PHE A 117 -10.04 -12.24 -12.10
C PHE A 117 -9.06 -11.53 -11.16
N LEU A 118 -9.48 -11.08 -9.98
CA LEU A 118 -8.65 -10.31 -9.07
C LEU A 118 -8.92 -10.63 -7.60
N ASP A 119 -7.86 -11.04 -6.91
CA ASP A 119 -7.79 -11.11 -5.45
C ASP A 119 -6.81 -10.08 -4.90
N LEU A 120 -7.14 -9.51 -3.75
CA LEU A 120 -6.31 -8.54 -3.05
C LEU A 120 -5.73 -9.20 -1.80
N ILE A 121 -4.44 -8.99 -1.56
CA ILE A 121 -3.74 -9.49 -0.37
C ILE A 121 -3.36 -8.27 0.47
N LEU A 122 -4.01 -8.11 1.62
CA LEU A 122 -3.72 -7.05 2.58
C LEU A 122 -2.76 -7.56 3.65
N ILE A 123 -1.58 -6.96 3.74
CA ILE A 123 -0.54 -7.23 4.75
C ILE A 123 -0.47 -6.04 5.71
N LEU A 124 -0.62 -6.31 7.00
CA LEU A 124 -0.62 -5.29 8.05
C LEU A 124 0.56 -5.54 9.01
N PRO A 125 1.71 -4.88 8.81
CA PRO A 125 2.72 -4.79 9.84
C PRO A 125 2.26 -3.83 10.93
N ILE A 126 2.07 -4.36 12.14
CA ILE A 126 1.47 -3.66 13.27
C ILE A 126 2.51 -3.46 14.36
N LYS A 127 2.53 -2.25 14.94
CA LYS A 127 3.30 -1.91 16.13
C LYS A 127 2.41 -1.24 17.15
N LEU A 128 2.58 -1.59 18.42
CA LEU A 128 1.91 -0.92 19.53
C LEU A 128 2.73 0.31 19.92
N ASN A 129 2.09 1.46 19.98
CA ASN A 129 2.69 2.64 20.56
C ASN A 129 2.84 2.43 22.07
N MET A 130 4.05 2.60 22.59
CA MET A 130 4.37 2.41 24.00
C MET A 130 3.97 3.61 24.88
N LEU A 131 3.56 4.73 24.28
CA LEU A 131 3.24 5.96 24.97
C LEU A 131 1.74 6.10 25.24
N ASN A 132 1.38 6.60 26.43
CA ASN A 132 0.01 6.78 26.88
C ASN A 132 -0.57 8.17 26.58
N GLY A 133 0.22 9.17 26.20
CA GLY A 133 -0.33 10.50 25.85
C GLY A 133 -1.16 10.53 24.56
N GLU A 134 -1.83 11.65 24.34
CA GLU A 134 -2.57 11.92 23.10
C GLU A 134 -1.58 12.15 21.93
N LEU A 135 -1.92 11.63 20.76
CA LEU A 135 -1.18 11.89 19.53
C LEU A 135 -1.95 12.84 18.62
N LYS A 136 -1.29 13.93 18.22
CA LYS A 136 -1.75 14.83 17.17
C LYS A 136 -0.96 14.60 15.90
N VAL A 137 -1.64 14.17 14.86
CA VAL A 137 -1.05 13.76 13.58
C VAL A 137 -1.33 14.82 12.53
N SER A 138 -0.32 15.18 11.75
CA SER A 138 -0.44 15.95 10.52
C SER A 138 0.11 15.12 9.35
N ASN A 139 0.02 15.64 8.13
CA ASN A 139 0.58 15.00 6.94
C ASN A 139 2.10 14.77 6.99
N LYS A 140 2.82 15.54 7.83
CA LYS A 140 4.29 15.58 7.90
C LYS A 140 4.86 15.17 9.24
N GLN A 141 4.10 15.33 10.33
CA GLN A 141 4.63 15.12 11.67
C GLN A 141 3.60 14.56 12.63
N VAL A 142 4.10 13.87 13.64
CA VAL A 142 3.32 13.41 14.78
C VAL A 142 3.82 14.13 16.03
N ARG A 143 2.89 14.78 16.74
CA ARG A 143 3.14 15.47 18.00
C ARG A 143 2.55 14.69 19.16
N TYR A 144 3.39 14.39 20.13
CA TYR A 144 2.98 13.82 21.41
C TYR A 144 2.50 14.90 22.37
N ILE A 145 1.37 14.67 23.03
CA ILE A 145 0.90 15.46 24.17
C ILE A 145 0.94 14.56 25.41
N PRO A 146 1.82 14.85 26.38
CA PRO A 146 1.92 14.08 27.61
C PRO A 146 0.63 14.19 28.43
N LEU A 147 0.36 13.15 29.24
CA LEU A 147 -0.81 13.14 30.14
C LEU A 147 -0.67 14.17 31.26
N ASN A 148 0.56 14.45 31.69
CA ASN A 148 0.84 15.41 32.75
C ASN A 148 1.82 16.50 32.29
N ASP A 149 1.44 17.75 32.56
CA ASP A 149 2.19 18.96 32.23
C ASP A 149 3.62 18.97 32.79
N LYS A 150 3.88 18.23 33.88
CA LYS A 150 5.22 18.03 34.45
C LYS A 150 6.19 17.32 33.49
N PHE A 151 5.68 16.64 32.46
CA PHE A 151 6.49 15.94 31.46
C PHE A 151 6.70 16.73 30.17
N LYS A 152 6.26 18.00 30.11
CA LYS A 152 6.57 18.89 28.97
C LYS A 152 8.08 18.99 28.71
N GLU A 153 8.90 19.00 29.76
CA GLU A 153 10.36 19.05 29.67
C GLU A 153 10.97 17.77 29.04
N ASN A 154 10.31 16.62 29.19
CA ASN A 154 10.74 15.34 28.59
C ASN A 154 10.23 15.14 27.15
N GLY A 155 9.57 16.16 26.57
CA GLY A 155 8.96 16.07 25.24
C GLY A 155 9.94 15.65 24.13
N SER A 156 11.23 16.00 24.26
CA SER A 156 12.27 15.61 23.29
C SER A 156 12.50 14.09 23.27
N SER A 157 12.58 13.43 24.43
CA SER A 157 12.77 11.99 24.52
C SER A 157 11.57 11.20 24.00
N PHE A 158 10.35 11.66 24.29
CA PHE A 158 9.13 11.02 23.76
C PHE A 158 9.01 11.19 22.25
N ARG A 159 9.38 12.37 21.73
CA ARG A 159 9.45 12.59 20.28
C ARG A 159 10.46 11.67 19.60
N LEU A 160 11.65 11.48 20.18
CA LEU A 160 12.65 10.56 19.65
C LEU A 160 12.14 9.11 19.63
N LEU A 161 11.48 8.65 20.70
CA LEU A 161 10.90 7.31 20.75
C LEU A 161 9.82 7.10 19.68
N LEU A 162 8.93 8.09 19.50
CA LEU A 162 7.88 8.03 18.51
C LEU A 162 8.44 8.05 17.08
N ASN A 163 9.39 8.94 16.81
CA ASN A 163 10.07 8.99 15.50
C ASN A 163 10.80 7.68 15.18
N SER A 164 11.49 7.08 16.17
CA SER A 164 12.11 5.76 16.01
C SER A 164 11.06 4.70 15.66
N THR A 165 9.92 4.72 16.36
CA THR A 165 8.82 3.76 16.12
C THR A 165 8.23 3.90 14.71
N ILE A 166 8.08 5.12 14.21
CA ILE A 166 7.60 5.42 12.85
C ILE A 166 8.62 4.97 11.82
N ASN A 167 9.90 5.30 12.01
CA ASN A 167 10.98 4.90 11.11
C ASN A 167 11.10 3.37 11.02
N ASP A 168 11.03 2.68 12.16
CA ASP A 168 11.04 1.22 12.24
C ASP A 168 9.93 0.58 11.38
N LEU A 169 8.71 1.15 11.40
CA LEU A 169 7.60 0.67 10.57
C LEU A 169 7.83 0.97 9.07
N GLY A 170 8.40 2.13 8.75
CA GLY A 170 8.80 2.48 7.38
C GLY A 170 9.86 1.53 6.82
N GLU A 171 10.84 1.14 7.64
CA GLU A 171 11.84 0.13 7.28
C GLU A 171 11.20 -1.24 7.02
N VAL A 172 10.26 -1.66 7.88
CA VAL A 172 9.50 -2.92 7.69
C VAL A 172 8.72 -2.90 6.39
N TYR A 173 8.01 -1.81 6.10
CA TYR A 173 7.28 -1.64 4.84
C TYR A 173 8.20 -1.81 3.63
N ASN A 174 9.34 -1.10 3.61
CA ASN A 174 10.30 -1.16 2.51
C ASN A 174 10.94 -2.54 2.38
N ALA A 175 11.26 -3.20 3.49
CA ALA A 175 11.84 -4.54 3.50
C ALA A 175 10.85 -5.59 2.96
N MET A 176 9.60 -5.56 3.41
CA MET A 176 8.55 -6.47 2.90
C MET A 176 8.29 -6.26 1.42
N ARG A 177 8.21 -5.00 1.00
CA ARG A 177 8.00 -4.65 -0.41
C ARG A 177 9.15 -5.12 -1.29
N GLY A 178 10.38 -4.85 -0.87
CA GLY A 178 11.59 -5.31 -1.57
C GLY A 178 11.66 -6.83 -1.66
N ASP A 179 11.26 -7.54 -0.60
CA ASP A 179 11.20 -9.01 -0.59
C ASP A 179 10.14 -9.54 -1.57
N LEU A 180 8.93 -8.98 -1.58
CA LEU A 180 7.87 -9.37 -2.52
C LEU A 180 8.28 -9.16 -3.97
N VAL A 181 8.82 -7.97 -4.29
CA VAL A 181 9.27 -7.66 -5.64
C VAL A 181 10.37 -8.62 -6.05
N ASN A 182 11.29 -9.01 -5.15
CA ASN A 182 12.43 -9.87 -5.44
C ASN A 182 12.19 -11.38 -5.25
N GLU A 183 10.93 -11.82 -5.22
CA GLU A 183 10.56 -13.23 -5.05
C GLU A 183 11.15 -13.86 -3.78
N GLY A 184 11.21 -13.08 -2.71
CA GLY A 184 11.85 -13.47 -1.47
C GLY A 184 11.01 -14.38 -0.57
N LYS A 185 11.31 -14.27 0.72
CA LYS A 185 10.80 -15.15 1.77
C LYS A 185 9.32 -14.93 2.06
N LEU A 186 8.86 -13.69 1.98
CA LEU A 186 7.46 -13.31 2.17
C LEU A 186 6.60 -13.87 1.05
N LEU A 187 7.02 -13.75 -0.21
CA LEU A 187 6.28 -14.34 -1.34
C LEU A 187 6.20 -15.87 -1.20
N SER A 188 7.32 -16.51 -0.84
CA SER A 188 7.36 -17.96 -0.57
C SER A 188 6.42 -18.37 0.57
N TYR A 189 6.33 -17.54 1.63
CA TYR A 189 5.37 -17.75 2.71
C TYR A 189 3.93 -17.64 2.23
N LEU A 190 3.61 -16.61 1.43
CA LEU A 190 2.27 -16.43 0.85
C LEU A 190 1.87 -17.62 -0.01
N LYS A 191 2.74 -18.09 -0.93
CA LYS A 191 2.47 -19.28 -1.75
C LYS A 191 2.07 -20.49 -0.89
N ARG A 192 2.84 -20.76 0.16
CA ARG A 192 2.61 -21.91 1.05
C ARG A 192 1.35 -21.74 1.90
N HIS A 193 1.14 -20.54 2.43
CA HIS A 193 0.00 -20.26 3.31
C HIS A 193 -1.31 -20.28 2.54
N LEU A 194 -1.34 -19.67 1.36
CA LEU A 194 -2.51 -19.59 0.49
C LEU A 194 -2.75 -20.90 -0.26
N ARG A 195 -1.75 -21.78 -0.36
CA ARG A 195 -1.77 -22.99 -1.19
C ARG A 195 -2.03 -22.66 -2.66
N VAL A 196 -1.52 -21.51 -3.09
CA VAL A 196 -1.62 -21.02 -4.46
C VAL A 196 -0.21 -20.78 -4.97
N ASP A 197 0.08 -21.20 -6.21
CA ASP A 197 1.37 -20.93 -6.84
C ASP A 197 1.40 -19.53 -7.46
N ILE A 198 1.43 -18.51 -6.59
CA ILE A 198 1.53 -17.11 -7.01
C ILE A 198 2.92 -16.86 -7.60
N SER A 199 3.01 -16.51 -8.88
CA SER A 199 4.26 -16.15 -9.56
C SER A 199 4.25 -14.67 -9.98
N ILE A 200 5.45 -14.12 -10.21
CA ILE A 200 5.59 -12.79 -10.79
C ILE A 200 5.68 -12.93 -12.31
N GLU A 201 4.69 -12.40 -13.01
CA GLU A 201 4.77 -12.33 -14.47
C GLU A 201 5.83 -11.31 -14.87
N SER A 202 6.71 -11.72 -15.77
CA SER A 202 7.80 -10.90 -16.27
C SER A 202 7.68 -10.74 -17.78
N SER A 203 7.92 -9.53 -18.26
CA SER A 203 8.04 -9.30 -19.69
C SER A 203 9.27 -10.00 -20.29
N MET A 204 9.35 -10.06 -21.62
CA MET A 204 10.50 -10.67 -22.32
C MET A 204 11.86 -10.07 -21.92
N THR A 205 11.90 -8.81 -21.49
CA THR A 205 13.11 -8.14 -20.97
C THR A 205 13.33 -8.38 -19.47
N LYS A 206 12.72 -9.43 -18.88
CA LYS A 206 12.76 -9.81 -17.46
C LYS A 206 12.29 -8.71 -16.49
N LYS A 207 11.53 -7.72 -16.97
CA LYS A 207 10.93 -6.68 -16.12
C LYS A 207 9.60 -7.19 -15.58
N LYS A 208 9.42 -7.09 -14.26
CA LYS A 208 8.27 -7.58 -13.50
C LYS A 208 7.02 -6.73 -13.77
N LEU A 209 5.87 -7.38 -13.91
CA LEU A 209 4.62 -6.77 -14.36
C LEU A 209 3.49 -6.89 -13.34
N PHE A 210 3.20 -8.08 -12.81
CA PHE A 210 2.14 -8.30 -11.81
C PHE A 210 2.28 -9.68 -11.18
N PHE A 211 1.59 -9.90 -10.05
CA PHE A 211 1.46 -11.22 -9.46
C PHE A 211 0.26 -11.94 -10.06
N ARG A 212 0.41 -13.22 -10.37
CA ARG A 212 -0.69 -14.06 -10.86
C ARG A 212 -0.59 -15.50 -10.38
N ALA A 213 -1.71 -16.20 -10.37
CA ALA A 213 -1.73 -17.67 -10.33
C ALA A 213 -2.79 -18.17 -11.32
N GLY A 214 -2.35 -18.79 -12.41
CA GLY A 214 -3.23 -19.14 -13.52
C GLY A 214 -3.93 -17.89 -14.09
N PRO A 215 -5.27 -17.86 -14.21
CA PRO A 215 -6.02 -16.71 -14.72
C PRO A 215 -6.26 -15.60 -13.69
N LEU A 216 -5.92 -15.84 -12.42
CA LEU A 216 -6.23 -14.92 -11.32
C LEU A 216 -5.05 -13.98 -11.07
N GLN A 217 -5.31 -12.67 -11.07
CA GLN A 217 -4.36 -11.65 -10.67
C GLN A 217 -4.37 -11.48 -9.14
N TYR A 218 -3.19 -11.23 -8.56
CA TYR A 218 -3.06 -10.80 -7.17
C TYR A 218 -2.50 -9.37 -7.09
N LYS A 219 -3.14 -8.52 -6.30
CA LYS A 219 -2.57 -7.22 -5.89
C LYS A 219 -2.26 -7.26 -4.40
N ILE A 220 -1.02 -6.93 -4.03
CA ILE A 220 -0.55 -7.00 -2.64
C ILE A 220 -0.41 -5.59 -2.08
N PHE A 221 -1.13 -5.29 -1.00
CA PHE A 221 -1.09 -4.03 -0.27
C PHE A 221 -0.42 -4.22 1.08
N ILE A 222 0.48 -3.31 1.44
CA ILE A 222 1.15 -3.31 2.74
C ILE A 222 0.78 -2.01 3.45
N GLU A 223 -0.05 -2.11 4.49
CA GLU A 223 -0.51 -0.95 5.27
C GLU A 223 0.06 -1.02 6.69
N PRO A 224 1.21 -0.37 6.97
CA PRO A 224 1.74 -0.32 8.31
C PRO A 224 0.80 0.44 9.24
N LEU A 225 0.67 -0.08 10.46
CA LEU A 225 -0.29 0.40 11.43
C LEU A 225 0.36 0.62 12.79
N LEU A 226 0.24 1.83 13.31
CA LEU A 226 0.59 2.17 14.68
C LEU A 226 -0.68 2.22 15.53
N ILE A 227 -0.82 1.28 16.46
CA ILE A 227 -1.97 1.20 17.36
C ILE A 227 -1.66 1.93 18.66
N CYS A 228 -2.55 2.84 19.03
CA CYS A 228 -2.46 3.64 20.25
C CYS A 228 -3.58 3.27 21.22
N ASN A 229 -3.28 3.29 22.51
CA ASN A 229 -4.29 3.06 23.54
C ASN A 229 -5.22 4.26 23.72
N ASN A 230 -4.68 5.47 23.56
CA ASN A 230 -5.39 6.73 23.78
C ASN A 230 -5.76 7.45 22.48
N GLU A 231 -6.48 8.57 22.62
CA GLU A 231 -7.06 9.29 21.49
C GLU A 231 -5.98 9.76 20.50
N VAL A 232 -6.28 9.60 19.21
CA VAL A 232 -5.44 10.07 18.11
C VAL A 232 -6.27 11.07 17.32
N ARG A 233 -5.76 12.29 17.18
CA ARG A 233 -6.44 13.38 16.46
C ARG A 233 -5.65 13.80 15.23
N PHE A 234 -6.35 13.94 14.12
CA PHE A 234 -5.79 14.52 12.91
C PHE A 234 -5.94 16.05 12.92
N MET A 235 -4.84 16.76 12.66
CA MET A 235 -4.75 18.21 12.83
C MET A 235 -5.34 18.99 11.65
N GLU A 236 -5.30 18.44 10.45
CA GLU A 236 -5.52 19.21 9.23
C GLU A 236 -6.95 19.13 8.70
N LYS A 237 -7.62 18.01 8.95
CA LYS A 237 -8.98 17.73 8.47
C LYS A 237 -9.71 16.85 9.48
N ALA A 238 -11.05 16.89 9.48
CA ALA A 238 -11.81 15.89 10.24
C ALA A 238 -11.91 14.61 9.41
N ILE A 239 -10.96 13.72 9.63
CA ILE A 239 -10.96 12.39 9.06
C ILE A 239 -11.01 11.35 10.19
N PRO A 240 -11.65 10.20 9.98
CA PRO A 240 -11.83 9.18 11.02
C PRO A 240 -10.53 8.49 11.42
N PHE A 241 -9.53 8.40 10.54
CA PHE A 241 -8.28 7.70 10.80
C PHE A 241 -7.08 8.60 10.50
N SER A 242 -6.22 8.82 11.50
CA SER A 242 -5.04 9.65 11.28
C SER A 242 -4.06 8.94 10.34
N TYR A 243 -3.57 9.67 9.33
CA TYR A 243 -2.74 9.11 8.28
C TYR A 243 -1.55 10.02 7.96
N LEU A 244 -0.35 9.44 7.99
CA LEU A 244 0.91 10.07 7.67
C LEU A 244 1.34 9.64 6.26
N LYS A 245 1.01 10.49 5.28
CA LYS A 245 1.08 10.16 3.84
C LYS A 245 2.49 9.83 3.35
N ASP A 246 3.49 10.56 3.82
CA ASP A 246 4.88 10.43 3.34
C ASP A 246 5.49 9.04 3.60
N VAL A 247 4.99 8.32 4.61
CA VAL A 247 5.49 6.98 5.00
C VAL A 247 4.41 5.90 4.96
N ASN A 248 3.24 6.19 4.36
CA ASN A 248 2.08 5.30 4.30
C ASN A 248 1.64 4.73 5.66
N LEU A 249 1.64 5.54 6.72
CA LEU A 249 1.39 5.04 8.08
C LEU A 249 0.04 5.51 8.62
N HIS A 250 -0.82 4.56 8.97
CA HIS A 250 -2.01 4.84 9.76
C HIS A 250 -1.70 4.79 11.25
N ILE A 251 -2.24 5.76 11.97
CA ILE A 251 -2.11 5.87 13.43
C ILE A 251 -3.53 5.89 13.99
N ILE A 252 -3.92 4.82 14.67
CA ILE A 252 -5.29 4.64 15.12
C ILE A 252 -5.37 4.26 16.59
N ASN A 253 -6.50 4.60 17.20
CA ASN A 253 -6.85 4.06 18.50
C ASN A 253 -7.27 2.58 18.38
N GLU A 254 -6.92 1.76 19.37
CA GLU A 254 -7.30 0.35 19.44
C GLU A 254 -8.81 0.11 19.17
N LYS A 255 -9.68 0.94 19.75
CA LYS A 255 -11.14 0.79 19.62
C LYS A 255 -11.64 1.02 18.19
N ARG A 256 -10.85 1.67 17.33
CA ARG A 256 -11.19 1.97 15.93
C ARG A 256 -10.69 0.92 14.93
N ILE A 257 -9.95 -0.10 15.39
CA ILE A 257 -9.43 -1.17 14.51
C ILE A 257 -10.53 -1.79 13.62
N PRO A 258 -11.70 -2.21 14.14
CA PRO A 258 -12.70 -2.85 13.28
C PRO A 258 -13.19 -1.95 12.13
N ASN A 259 -13.50 -0.68 12.45
CA ASN A 259 -13.97 0.29 11.47
C ASN A 259 -12.87 0.61 10.44
N PHE A 260 -11.61 0.71 10.89
CA PHE A 260 -10.48 0.96 10.02
C PHE A 260 -10.22 -0.19 9.04
N LEU A 261 -10.26 -1.43 9.52
CA LEU A 261 -10.03 -2.60 8.66
C LEU A 261 -11.14 -2.78 7.63
N THR A 262 -12.40 -2.57 8.04
CA THR A 262 -13.54 -2.56 7.12
C THR A 262 -13.37 -1.46 6.06
N TYR A 263 -12.91 -0.27 6.47
CA TYR A 263 -12.60 0.81 5.54
C TYR A 263 -11.47 0.43 4.56
N LEU A 264 -10.38 -0.20 5.00
CA LEU A 264 -9.30 -0.62 4.10
C LEU A 264 -9.78 -1.65 3.08
N GLU A 265 -10.61 -2.60 3.50
CA GLU A 265 -11.21 -3.60 2.60
C GLU A 265 -12.05 -2.92 1.53
N ASN A 266 -12.99 -2.06 1.92
CA ASN A 266 -13.84 -1.33 0.99
C ASN A 266 -13.03 -0.40 0.09
N LYS A 267 -12.06 0.35 0.66
CA LYS A 267 -11.17 1.26 -0.10
C LYS A 267 -10.50 0.53 -1.26
N TYR A 268 -9.89 -0.63 -1.00
CA TYR A 268 -9.15 -1.33 -2.03
C TYR A 268 -10.05 -2.04 -3.02
N SER A 269 -11.17 -2.63 -2.59
CA SER A 269 -12.14 -3.21 -3.52
C SER A 269 -12.73 -2.15 -4.46
N LEU A 270 -13.16 -1.01 -3.92
CA LEU A 270 -13.76 0.08 -4.68
C LEU A 270 -12.77 0.76 -5.65
N LEU A 271 -11.49 0.89 -5.26
CA LEU A 271 -10.45 1.38 -6.16
C LEU A 271 -10.27 0.50 -7.39
N GLU A 272 -10.42 -0.81 -7.23
CA GLU A 272 -10.26 -1.78 -8.30
C GLU A 272 -11.55 -1.96 -9.13
N GLU A 273 -12.72 -1.76 -8.52
CA GLU A 273 -14.01 -1.87 -9.20
C GLU A 273 -14.36 -0.61 -10.02
N HIS A 274 -14.13 0.57 -9.45
CA HIS A 274 -14.54 1.85 -10.06
C HIS A 274 -13.37 2.70 -10.56
N GLY A 275 -12.12 2.34 -10.24
CA GLY A 275 -10.97 3.03 -10.84
C GLY A 275 -10.92 2.83 -12.35
N GLU A 276 -10.46 3.83 -13.10
CA GLU A 276 -10.20 3.71 -14.55
C GLU A 276 -9.23 2.56 -14.89
N GLN A 277 -8.50 2.06 -13.88
CA GLN A 277 -7.53 0.98 -14.01
C GLN A 277 -8.25 -0.38 -14.09
N LYS A 278 -8.63 -0.79 -15.30
CA LYS A 278 -8.82 -2.23 -15.59
C LYS A 278 -7.62 -3.00 -15.00
N GLY A 279 -7.87 -4.11 -14.31
CA GLY A 279 -6.82 -4.94 -13.72
C GLY A 279 -5.64 -5.16 -14.68
N THR A 280 -4.40 -4.98 -14.19
CA THR A 280 -3.22 -4.91 -15.05
C THR A 280 -2.98 -6.15 -15.91
N LEU A 281 -3.44 -7.32 -15.46
CA LEU A 281 -3.45 -8.56 -16.24
C LEU A 281 -4.30 -8.39 -17.50
N LEU A 282 -5.57 -8.02 -17.36
CA LEU A 282 -6.50 -7.86 -18.48
C LEU A 282 -6.01 -6.77 -19.44
N LEU A 283 -5.53 -5.65 -18.91
CA LEU A 283 -4.98 -4.57 -19.73
C LEU A 283 -3.78 -5.04 -20.56
N TYR A 284 -2.87 -5.81 -19.96
CA TYR A 284 -1.70 -6.35 -20.64
C TYR A 284 -2.10 -7.38 -21.71
N GLU A 285 -2.98 -8.33 -21.38
CA GLU A 285 -3.43 -9.38 -22.30
C GLU A 285 -4.26 -8.82 -23.46
N GLU A 286 -5.19 -7.90 -23.20
CA GLU A 286 -5.96 -7.20 -24.24
C GLU A 286 -5.01 -6.46 -25.21
N SER A 287 -4.04 -5.70 -24.68
CA SER A 287 -3.09 -4.94 -25.49
C SER A 287 -2.17 -5.85 -26.31
N PHE A 288 -1.68 -6.94 -25.72
CA PHE A 288 -0.87 -7.94 -26.42
C PHE A 288 -1.65 -8.65 -27.53
N ASN A 289 -2.89 -9.07 -27.25
CA ASN A 289 -3.75 -9.71 -28.24
C ASN A 289 -4.13 -8.75 -29.37
N GLN A 290 -4.40 -7.48 -29.07
CA GLN A 290 -4.61 -6.45 -30.09
C GLN A 290 -3.36 -6.24 -30.95
N PHE A 291 -2.17 -6.22 -30.35
CA PHE A 291 -0.90 -6.13 -31.08
C PHE A 291 -0.75 -7.30 -32.05
N LEU A 292 -0.96 -8.54 -31.59
CA LEU A 292 -0.87 -9.73 -32.44
C LEU A 292 -1.93 -9.75 -33.54
N GLN A 293 -3.19 -9.44 -33.23
CA GLN A 293 -4.27 -9.44 -34.21
C GLN A 293 -4.08 -8.36 -35.27
N ASN A 294 -3.70 -7.14 -34.85
CA ASN A 294 -3.43 -6.05 -35.79
C ASN A 294 -2.17 -6.33 -36.60
N GLY A 295 -1.14 -6.93 -36.00
CA GLY A 295 0.03 -7.43 -36.71
C GLY A 295 -0.36 -8.43 -37.80
N LYS A 296 -1.13 -9.47 -37.47
CA LYS A 296 -1.63 -10.46 -38.44
C LYS A 296 -2.43 -9.82 -39.58
N LYS A 297 -3.38 -8.93 -39.25
CA LYS A 297 -4.19 -8.21 -40.25
C LYS A 297 -3.33 -7.33 -41.15
N LEU A 298 -2.33 -6.67 -40.58
CA LEU A 298 -1.38 -5.84 -41.31
C LEU A 298 -0.51 -6.70 -42.24
N SER A 299 -0.01 -7.85 -41.79
CA SER A 299 0.89 -8.71 -42.59
C SER A 299 0.21 -9.38 -43.79
N LEU A 300 -1.09 -9.69 -43.69
CA LEU A 300 -1.83 -10.42 -44.74
C LEU A 300 -1.72 -9.80 -46.16
N PRO A 301 -1.97 -8.48 -46.38
CA PRO A 301 -1.78 -7.87 -47.69
C PRO A 301 -0.33 -7.89 -48.18
N PHE A 302 0.66 -7.77 -47.29
CA PHE A 302 2.08 -7.84 -47.69
C PHE A 302 2.50 -9.25 -48.11
N ILE A 303 1.97 -10.29 -47.45
CA ILE A 303 2.18 -11.68 -47.87
C ILE A 303 1.59 -11.90 -49.26
N GLY A 304 0.34 -11.48 -49.49
CA GLY A 304 -0.30 -11.58 -50.79
C GLY A 304 0.47 -10.83 -51.89
N PHE A 305 0.95 -9.63 -51.58
CA PHE A 305 1.80 -8.86 -52.48
C PHE A 305 3.14 -9.55 -52.78
N GLY A 306 3.77 -10.16 -51.77
CA GLY A 306 4.99 -10.96 -51.92
C GLY A 306 4.82 -12.13 -52.87
N PHE A 307 3.69 -12.86 -52.80
CA PHE A 307 3.38 -13.94 -53.74
C PHE A 307 3.22 -13.42 -55.19
N ILE A 308 2.56 -12.28 -55.38
CA ILE A 308 2.40 -11.67 -56.71
C ILE A 308 3.76 -11.25 -57.28
N LEU A 309 4.62 -10.61 -56.48
CA LEU A 309 5.98 -10.24 -56.90
C LEU A 309 6.81 -11.49 -57.26
N LEU A 310 6.72 -12.55 -56.45
CA LEU A 310 7.42 -13.81 -56.72
C LEU A 310 7.00 -14.40 -58.08
N LEU A 311 5.70 -14.44 -58.38
CA LEU A 311 5.21 -14.90 -59.67
C LEU A 311 5.74 -14.04 -60.83
N LEU A 312 5.74 -12.71 -60.70
CA LEU A 312 6.26 -11.80 -61.72
C LEU A 312 7.75 -12.02 -62.01
N VAL A 313 8.55 -12.33 -60.98
CA VAL A 313 9.97 -12.66 -61.15
C VAL A 313 10.16 -14.01 -61.88
N ILE A 314 9.37 -15.02 -61.53
CA ILE A 314 9.43 -16.36 -62.16
C ILE A 314 9.07 -16.30 -63.65
N PHE A 315 8.08 -15.48 -64.04
CA PHE A 315 7.64 -15.34 -65.44
C PHE A 315 8.54 -14.45 -66.31
N GLN A 316 9.80 -14.24 -65.93
CA GLN A 316 10.83 -13.55 -66.73
C GLN A 316 10.50 -12.09 -67.13
N ALA A 317 9.88 -11.31 -66.24
CA ALA A 317 9.83 -9.86 -66.36
C ALA A 317 11.18 -9.18 -65.97
N LEU A 318 12.32 -9.70 -66.43
CA LEU A 318 13.66 -9.19 -66.09
C LEU A 318 13.83 -7.70 -66.44
N ALA A 319 13.15 -7.23 -67.49
CA ALA A 319 13.16 -5.82 -67.89
C ALA A 319 12.52 -4.87 -66.85
N MET A 320 11.66 -5.38 -65.96
CA MET A 320 10.97 -4.60 -64.91
C MET A 320 11.52 -4.87 -63.51
N LEU A 321 12.63 -5.62 -63.40
CA LEU A 321 13.20 -6.06 -62.13
C LEU A 321 13.53 -4.88 -61.19
N GLU A 322 14.09 -3.79 -61.73
CA GLU A 322 14.44 -2.59 -60.95
C GLU A 322 13.20 -1.95 -60.32
N LEU A 323 12.10 -1.85 -61.08
CA LEU A 323 10.84 -1.29 -60.59
C LEU A 323 10.21 -2.20 -59.51
N VAL A 324 10.23 -3.52 -59.73
CA VAL A 324 9.75 -4.53 -58.76
C VAL A 324 10.54 -4.45 -57.45
N VAL A 325 11.87 -4.33 -57.53
CA VAL A 325 12.75 -4.20 -56.36
C VAL A 325 12.48 -2.91 -55.59
N ASN A 326 12.34 -1.77 -56.29
CA ASN A 326 12.06 -0.48 -55.66
C ASN A 326 10.70 -0.48 -54.93
N ILE A 327 9.66 -1.06 -55.54
CA ILE A 327 8.35 -1.21 -54.88
C ILE A 327 8.46 -2.17 -53.69
N GLY A 328 9.24 -3.25 -53.80
CA GLY A 328 9.54 -4.15 -52.70
C GLY A 328 10.12 -3.42 -51.49
N TYR A 329 11.15 -2.59 -51.69
CA TYR A 329 11.74 -1.79 -50.62
C TYR A 329 10.74 -0.80 -50.00
N ALA A 330 9.94 -0.12 -50.81
CA ALA A 330 8.92 0.81 -50.32
C ALA A 330 7.88 0.08 -49.44
N MET A 331 7.43 -1.10 -49.86
CA MET A 331 6.48 -1.92 -49.11
C MET A 331 7.07 -2.43 -47.80
N VAL A 332 8.33 -2.89 -47.81
CA VAL A 332 9.05 -3.27 -46.57
C VAL A 332 9.15 -2.09 -45.61
N GLY A 333 9.43 -0.89 -46.12
CA GLY A 333 9.49 0.34 -45.31
C GLY A 333 8.14 0.69 -44.66
N ILE A 334 7.05 0.65 -45.43
CA ILE A 334 5.69 0.91 -44.93
C ILE A 334 5.29 -0.14 -43.88
N TYR A 335 5.55 -1.41 -44.16
CA TYR A 335 5.28 -2.51 -43.24
C TYR A 335 6.05 -2.34 -41.92
N SER A 336 7.36 -2.11 -42.00
CA SER A 336 8.22 -1.93 -40.83
C SER A 336 7.77 -0.74 -39.99
N THR A 337 7.46 0.40 -40.61
CA THR A 337 6.98 1.59 -39.90
C THR A 337 5.65 1.33 -39.20
N SER A 338 4.72 0.63 -39.86
CA SER A 338 3.42 0.28 -39.29
C SER A 338 3.55 -0.71 -38.13
N LEU A 339 4.45 -1.69 -38.24
CA LEU A 339 4.73 -2.65 -37.18
C LEU A 339 5.40 -1.97 -35.96
N VAL A 340 6.33 -1.05 -36.20
CA VAL A 340 6.92 -0.20 -35.15
C VAL A 340 5.85 0.64 -34.45
N TYR A 341 4.91 1.23 -35.18
CA TYR A 341 3.79 1.97 -34.58
C TYR A 341 2.94 1.08 -33.66
N LEU A 342 2.56 -0.11 -34.11
CA LEU A 342 1.80 -1.07 -33.30
C LEU A 342 2.59 -1.50 -32.06
N TYR A 343 3.89 -1.74 -32.22
CA TYR A 343 4.78 -2.08 -31.12
C TYR A 343 4.89 -0.95 -30.09
N ILE A 344 5.04 0.31 -30.54
CA ILE A 344 5.08 1.47 -29.64
C ILE A 344 3.79 1.56 -28.82
N LYS A 345 2.63 1.30 -29.44
CA LYS A 345 1.34 1.31 -28.72
C LYS A 345 1.29 0.25 -27.61
N PHE A 346 1.68 -0.99 -27.91
CA PHE A 346 1.79 -2.05 -26.90
C PHE A 346 2.83 -1.72 -25.83
N PHE A 347 3.97 -1.17 -26.23
CA PHE A 347 5.06 -0.80 -25.32
C PHE A 347 4.63 0.26 -24.30
N LYS A 348 3.79 1.22 -24.70
CA LYS A 348 3.20 2.21 -23.76
C LYS A 348 2.39 1.51 -22.67
N THR A 349 1.46 0.62 -23.03
CA THR A 349 0.67 -0.15 -22.07
C THR A 349 1.55 -1.02 -21.16
N LYS A 350 2.57 -1.68 -21.72
CA LYS A 350 3.54 -2.45 -20.94
C LYS A 350 4.25 -1.57 -19.92
N LEU A 351 4.63 -0.35 -20.31
CA LEU A 351 5.30 0.61 -19.43
C LEU A 351 4.36 1.07 -18.32
N GLU A 352 3.09 1.35 -18.63
CA GLU A 352 2.05 1.68 -17.63
C GLU A 352 1.91 0.57 -16.58
N VAL A 353 1.71 -0.68 -17.01
CA VAL A 353 1.63 -1.85 -16.12
C VAL A 353 2.89 -1.99 -15.26
N GLN A 354 4.07 -1.81 -15.87
CA GLN A 354 5.33 -1.88 -15.15
C GLN A 354 5.48 -0.75 -14.12
N THR A 355 5.06 0.48 -14.46
CA THR A 355 5.09 1.61 -13.53
C THR A 355 4.11 1.41 -12.39
N GLU A 356 2.95 0.81 -12.66
CA GLU A 356 1.98 0.47 -11.64
C GLU A 356 2.60 -0.54 -10.64
N PHE A 357 3.16 -1.64 -11.12
CA PHE A 357 3.79 -2.66 -10.27
C PHE A 357 4.89 -2.10 -9.36
N ASN A 358 5.74 -1.23 -9.90
CA ASN A 358 6.90 -0.70 -9.19
C ASN A 358 6.60 0.54 -8.35
N THR A 359 5.42 1.15 -8.47
CA THR A 359 5.02 2.33 -7.69
C THR A 359 3.97 1.93 -6.66
N PRO A 360 4.17 2.20 -5.36
CA PRO A 360 3.17 1.83 -4.35
C PRO A 360 1.98 2.76 -4.41
N ILE A 361 0.77 2.27 -4.08
CA ILE A 361 -0.49 3.02 -4.27
C ILE A 361 -0.45 4.43 -3.68
N HIS A 362 0.01 4.60 -2.45
CA HIS A 362 0.03 5.90 -1.77
C HIS A 362 0.92 6.97 -2.46
N GLN A 363 1.80 6.56 -3.37
CA GLN A 363 2.65 7.44 -4.19
C GLN A 363 2.13 7.59 -5.61
N ARG A 364 1.13 6.80 -6.02
CA ARG A 364 0.54 6.90 -7.35
C ARG A 364 -0.32 8.14 -7.43
N GLN A 365 -0.26 8.81 -8.57
CA GLN A 365 -1.28 9.78 -8.95
C GLN A 365 -2.46 8.99 -9.53
N LEU A 366 -3.44 8.69 -8.67
CA LEU A 366 -4.65 8.00 -9.08
C LEU A 366 -5.51 8.97 -9.90
N ASN A 367 -5.79 8.63 -11.16
CA ASN A 367 -6.76 9.34 -11.97
C ASN A 367 -8.13 8.71 -11.71
N ILE A 368 -8.89 9.32 -10.81
CA ILE A 368 -10.27 8.92 -10.50
C ILE A 368 -11.15 10.04 -11.03
N ASP A 369 -12.00 9.73 -12.00
CA ASP A 369 -12.93 10.71 -12.57
C ASP A 369 -14.07 11.01 -11.58
N ASP A 370 -14.79 12.11 -11.82
CA ASP A 370 -15.90 12.51 -10.94
C ASP A 370 -17.01 11.44 -10.89
N SER A 371 -17.21 10.66 -11.97
CA SER A 371 -18.20 9.58 -12.02
C SER A 371 -17.83 8.45 -11.07
N ALA A 372 -16.58 7.97 -11.10
CA ALA A 372 -16.10 6.95 -10.17
C ALA A 372 -16.14 7.47 -8.72
N LEU A 373 -15.80 8.75 -8.47
CA LEU A 373 -15.90 9.33 -7.13
C LEU A 373 -17.34 9.35 -6.60
N ILE A 374 -18.33 9.55 -7.45
CA ILE A 374 -19.74 9.48 -7.07
C ILE A 374 -20.10 8.03 -6.67
N LEU A 375 -19.75 7.04 -7.50
CA LEU A 375 -20.01 5.63 -7.20
C LEU A 375 -19.36 5.17 -5.89
N ILE A 376 -18.08 5.52 -5.70
CA ILE A 376 -17.35 5.25 -4.45
C ILE A 376 -18.01 5.97 -3.27
N GLY A 377 -18.49 7.20 -3.48
CA GLY A 377 -19.17 8.00 -2.48
C GLY A 377 -20.57 7.50 -2.11
N ASP A 378 -21.23 6.73 -2.98
CA ASP A 378 -22.51 6.10 -2.70
C ASP A 378 -22.35 4.90 -1.75
N GLU A 379 -21.21 4.20 -1.81
CA GLU A 379 -20.90 3.07 -0.94
C GLU A 379 -20.19 3.46 0.35
N LEU A 380 -19.32 4.48 0.30
CA LEU A 380 -18.64 4.99 1.47
C LEU A 380 -19.49 6.06 2.16
N ASN A 381 -19.64 5.93 3.48
CA ASN A 381 -20.22 7.03 4.24
C ASN A 381 -19.37 8.30 4.08
N HIS A 382 -19.99 9.46 4.32
CA HIS A 382 -19.35 10.75 4.08
C HIS A 382 -18.03 10.97 4.86
N GLU A 383 -17.86 10.39 6.05
CA GLU A 383 -16.62 10.52 6.83
C GLU A 383 -15.49 9.68 6.23
N LEU A 384 -15.82 8.45 5.80
CA LEU A 384 -14.90 7.55 5.11
C LEU A 384 -14.55 8.06 3.71
N MET A 385 -15.49 8.71 3.02
CA MET A 385 -15.20 9.32 1.73
C MET A 385 -14.19 10.47 1.88
N SER A 386 -14.28 11.26 2.97
CA SER A 386 -13.26 12.26 3.27
C SER A 386 -11.90 11.65 3.60
N GLN A 387 -11.86 10.47 4.25
CA GLN A 387 -10.61 9.72 4.45
C GLN A 387 -10.02 9.30 3.10
N PHE A 388 -10.86 8.71 2.24
CA PHE A 388 -10.50 8.20 0.93
C PHE A 388 -9.88 9.29 0.06
N VAL A 389 -10.57 10.43 -0.07
CA VAL A 389 -10.08 11.57 -0.84
C VAL A 389 -8.71 12.05 -0.35
N TYR A 390 -8.55 12.17 0.97
CA TYR A 390 -7.29 12.62 1.56
C TYR A 390 -6.13 11.65 1.27
N GLU A 391 -6.37 10.34 1.39
CA GLU A 391 -5.37 9.31 1.15
C GLU A 391 -5.00 9.20 -0.34
N CYS A 392 -6.00 9.12 -1.21
CA CYS A 392 -5.84 8.79 -2.63
C CYS A 392 -5.59 10.01 -3.53
N LEU A 393 -6.27 11.12 -3.30
CA LEU A 393 -6.18 12.33 -4.14
C LEU A 393 -5.36 13.44 -3.49
N GLY A 394 -5.17 13.39 -2.17
CA GLY A 394 -4.40 14.39 -1.42
C GLY A 394 -5.25 15.59 -0.99
N LYS A 395 -4.56 16.66 -0.60
CA LYS A 395 -5.17 17.84 0.04
C LYS A 395 -5.67 18.89 -0.96
N ASP A 396 -5.09 18.92 -2.15
CA ASP A 396 -5.26 20.00 -3.15
C ASP A 396 -6.07 19.54 -4.37
N SER A 397 -6.95 18.55 -4.21
CA SER A 397 -7.73 17.99 -5.33
C SER A 397 -8.89 18.91 -5.72
N ASN A 398 -8.85 19.45 -6.94
CA ASN A 398 -9.82 20.43 -7.46
C ASN A 398 -11.16 19.84 -7.97
N SER A 399 -11.65 18.74 -7.42
CA SER A 399 -12.93 18.17 -7.87
C SER A 399 -14.12 18.92 -7.26
N SER A 400 -15.11 19.24 -8.09
CA SER A 400 -16.37 19.88 -7.68
C SER A 400 -17.16 19.02 -6.69
N PHE A 401 -17.04 17.69 -6.78
CA PHE A 401 -17.66 16.75 -5.86
C PHE A 401 -16.97 16.74 -4.50
N ILE A 402 -15.64 16.86 -4.47
CA ILE A 402 -14.86 16.96 -3.23
C ILE A 402 -15.24 18.22 -2.45
N HIS A 403 -15.45 19.35 -3.14
CA HIS A 403 -15.95 20.56 -2.50
C HIS A 403 -17.34 20.38 -1.86
N LYS A 404 -18.28 19.68 -2.53
CA LYS A 404 -19.60 19.37 -1.96
C LYS A 404 -19.51 18.48 -0.72
N ILE A 405 -18.59 17.52 -0.72
CA ILE A 405 -18.30 16.68 0.46
C ILE A 405 -17.80 17.59 1.59
N GLU A 406 -16.77 18.41 1.35
CA GLU A 406 -16.22 19.29 2.38
C GLU A 406 -17.25 20.28 2.95
N GLU A 407 -18.10 20.85 2.09
CA GLU A 407 -19.17 21.76 2.48
C GLU A 407 -20.23 21.06 3.36
N THR A 408 -20.66 19.86 2.98
CA THR A 408 -21.62 19.06 3.76
C THR A 408 -21.04 18.69 5.14
N GLN A 409 -19.74 18.44 5.23
CA GLN A 409 -19.04 18.20 6.50
C GLN A 409 -18.97 19.43 7.38
N ALA A 410 -18.67 20.59 6.79
CA ALA A 410 -18.65 21.86 7.50
C ALA A 410 -20.04 22.20 8.05
N GLN A 411 -21.09 21.98 7.26
CA GLN A 411 -22.47 22.21 7.66
C GLN A 411 -22.90 21.28 8.82
N LYS A 412 -22.65 19.97 8.71
CA LYS A 412 -22.94 19.02 9.81
C LYS A 412 -22.23 19.37 11.12
N LYS A 413 -20.98 19.86 11.05
CA LYS A 413 -20.27 20.34 12.24
C LYS A 413 -20.90 21.59 12.82
N LEU A 414 -21.31 22.52 11.97
CA LEU A 414 -22.02 23.73 12.40
C LEU A 414 -23.34 23.37 13.09
N ASP A 415 -24.12 22.48 12.48
CA ASP A 415 -25.42 22.04 12.99
C ASP A 415 -25.26 21.30 14.33
N ASN A 416 -24.28 20.42 14.46
CA ASN A 416 -23.96 19.74 15.73
C ASN A 416 -23.47 20.71 16.81
N ASN A 417 -22.70 21.74 16.45
CA ASN A 417 -22.30 22.79 17.38
C ASN A 417 -23.50 23.62 17.83
N LEU A 418 -24.43 23.96 16.92
CA LEU A 418 -25.65 24.67 17.25
C LEU A 418 -26.57 23.84 18.16
N LEU A 419 -26.75 22.54 17.86
CA LEU A 419 -27.50 21.59 18.68
C LEU A 419 -26.92 21.45 20.09
N SER A 420 -25.60 21.27 20.22
CA SER A 420 -24.94 21.17 21.53
C SER A 420 -25.02 22.48 22.32
N THR A 421 -24.97 23.63 21.65
CA THR A 421 -25.18 24.94 22.29
C THR A 421 -26.62 25.10 22.76
N LYS A 422 -27.60 24.65 21.97
CA LYS A 422 -29.02 24.69 22.32
C LYS A 422 -29.35 23.78 23.51
N ILE A 423 -28.87 22.53 23.49
CA ILE A 423 -29.02 21.58 24.61
C ILE A 423 -28.40 22.15 25.88
N LYS A 424 -27.20 22.74 25.80
CA LYS A 424 -26.53 23.32 26.97
C LYS A 424 -27.28 24.51 27.54
N ASN A 425 -27.91 25.31 26.69
CA ASN A 425 -28.77 26.41 27.11
C ASN A 425 -30.07 25.90 27.74
N ASP A 426 -30.71 24.90 27.15
CA ASP A 426 -31.95 24.29 27.68
C ASP A 426 -31.70 23.66 29.06
N THR A 427 -30.59 22.94 29.26
CA THR A 427 -30.19 22.43 30.59
C THR A 427 -29.88 23.53 31.61
N LEU A 428 -29.35 24.67 31.15
CA LEU A 428 -29.10 25.84 32.02
C LEU A 428 -30.40 26.56 32.39
N PHE A 429 -31.45 26.46 31.56
CA PHE A 429 -32.78 26.97 31.89
C PHE A 429 -33.48 26.05 32.89
N GLU A 430 -33.43 24.73 32.69
CA GLU A 430 -33.99 23.75 33.63
C GLU A 430 -33.35 23.85 35.03
N GLU A 431 -32.01 23.90 35.13
CA GLU A 431 -31.31 24.09 36.43
C GLU A 431 -31.67 25.42 37.11
N ARG A 432 -32.10 26.43 36.35
CA ARG A 432 -32.47 27.76 36.89
C ARG A 432 -33.93 27.83 37.32
N GLU A 433 -34.80 27.04 36.71
CA GLU A 433 -36.18 26.85 37.17
C GLU A 433 -36.24 25.96 38.41
N GLU A 434 -35.46 24.88 38.47
CA GLU A 434 -35.36 24.03 39.67
C GLU A 434 -34.88 24.82 40.89
N ARG A 435 -33.85 25.67 40.75
CA ARG A 435 -33.37 26.53 41.86
C ARG A 435 -34.37 27.58 42.31
N LYS A 436 -35.16 28.15 41.38
CA LYS A 436 -36.25 29.08 41.75
C LYS A 436 -37.35 28.38 42.52
N THR A 437 -37.66 27.14 42.15
CA THR A 437 -38.68 26.33 42.81
C THR A 437 -38.21 25.91 44.21
N GLU A 438 -36.93 25.57 44.39
CA GLU A 438 -36.33 25.32 45.71
C GLU A 438 -36.30 26.57 46.60
N GLU A 439 -35.94 27.74 46.05
CA GLU A 439 -35.96 29.03 46.78
C GLU A 439 -37.39 29.48 47.16
N GLU A 440 -38.40 29.16 46.35
CA GLU A 440 -39.81 29.42 46.71
C GLU A 440 -40.31 28.47 47.82
N TRP A 441 -39.92 27.19 47.77
CA TRP A 441 -40.23 26.22 48.83
C TRP A 441 -39.54 26.52 50.18
N GLU A 442 -38.33 27.08 50.17
CA GLU A 442 -37.65 27.51 51.41
C GLU A 442 -38.30 28.75 52.03
N ASN A 443 -38.81 29.67 51.22
CA ASN A 443 -39.45 30.89 51.73
C ASN A 443 -40.86 30.65 52.30
N ASP A 444 -41.63 29.71 51.74
CA ASP A 444 -42.97 29.38 52.24
C ASP A 444 -42.96 28.56 53.54
N ASN A 445 -41.82 27.98 53.94
CA ASN A 445 -41.68 27.21 55.19
C ASN A 445 -41.17 28.04 56.39
N ILE A 446 -40.97 29.36 56.24
CA ILE A 446 -40.44 30.25 57.30
C ILE A 446 -41.50 31.22 57.86
N THR A 447 -42.74 31.19 57.36
CA THR A 447 -43.92 31.86 57.94
C THR A 447 -44.84 30.87 58.63
#